data_AF-A0A2G6C8X3-F1
#
_entry.id   AF-A0A2G6C8X3-F1
#
_cell.length_a   1.000
_cell.length_b   1.000
_cell.length_c   1.000
_cell.angle_alpha   90.00
_cell.angle_beta   90.00
_cell.angle_gamma   90.00
#
_symmetry.space_group_name_H-M   'P 1'
#
loop_
_entity.id
_entity.type
_entity.pdbx_description
1 polymer ?
#
loop_
_entity_poly.entity_id
_entity_poly.type
_entity_poly.pdbx_seq_one_letter_code
_entity_poly.pdbx_strand_id
1 'polypeptide(L)'
;TPEAAQKIVNDLEQFDVKQHMIIDDGPYKNAISLGFFNTLEKAQRHTEYIRYLSYDARYVEQTEGRQVFWLDYDEPFGSNTPVMAWSKSIDQTSSLQLIPRACR
;
A
#
# COMPACT_ATOMS: atom_id res chain seq x y z
N THR A 1 -19.02 -4.49 18.65
CA THR A 1 -18.60 -5.70 19.40
C THR A 1 -18.44 -6.84 18.42
N PRO A 2 -17.79 -7.95 18.78
CA PRO A 2 -17.62 -9.10 17.89
C PRO A 2 -18.95 -9.64 17.34
N GLU A 3 -19.99 -9.68 18.16
CA GLU A 3 -21.32 -10.17 17.78
C GLU A 3 -21.99 -9.26 16.75
N ALA A 4 -21.86 -7.94 16.91
CA ALA A 4 -22.37 -6.97 15.95
C ALA A 4 -21.64 -7.06 14.61
N ALA A 5 -20.32 -7.25 14.63
CA ALA A 5 -19.52 -7.45 13.42
C ALA A 5 -19.93 -8.74 12.70
N GLN A 6 -20.11 -9.84 13.44
CA GLN A 6 -20.57 -11.10 12.88
C GLN A 6 -21.97 -10.99 12.27
N LYS A 7 -22.88 -10.24 12.89
CA LYS A 7 -24.22 -10.02 12.33
C LYS A 7 -24.17 -9.30 10.98
N ILE A 8 -23.33 -8.26 10.87
CA ILE A 8 -23.16 -7.52 9.62
C ILE A 8 -22.53 -8.41 8.55
N VAL A 9 -21.54 -9.23 8.91
CA VAL A 9 -20.95 -10.24 8.01
C VAL A 9 -22.03 -11.16 7.43
N ASN A 10 -22.87 -11.73 8.28
CA ASN A 10 -23.94 -12.63 7.84
C ASN A 10 -24.97 -11.94 6.92
N ASP A 11 -25.17 -10.64 7.09
CA ASP A 11 -26.06 -9.84 6.23
C ASP A 11 -25.41 -9.54 4.88
N LEU A 12 -24.13 -9.16 4.88
CA LEU A 12 -23.33 -8.93 3.67
C LEU A 12 -23.25 -10.17 2.77
N GLU A 13 -23.20 -11.37 3.36
CA GLU A 13 -23.25 -12.63 2.60
C GLU A 13 -24.54 -12.81 1.81
N GLN A 14 -25.67 -12.27 2.28
CA GLN A 14 -26.95 -12.31 1.56
C GLN A 14 -26.91 -11.47 0.27
N PHE A 15 -25.99 -10.51 0.20
CA PHE A 15 -25.73 -9.65 -0.95
C PHE A 15 -24.53 -10.11 -1.79
N ASP A 16 -24.08 -11.36 -1.63
CA ASP A 16 -22.93 -11.94 -2.36
C ASP A 16 -21.58 -11.24 -2.06
N VAL A 17 -21.47 -10.51 -0.95
CA VAL A 17 -20.22 -9.90 -0.48
C VAL A 17 -19.41 -10.92 0.32
N LYS A 18 -18.71 -11.79 -0.39
CA LYS A 18 -18.01 -12.95 0.20
C LYS A 18 -16.60 -12.66 0.70
N GLN A 19 -15.95 -11.61 0.20
CA GLN A 19 -14.60 -11.24 0.61
C GLN A 19 -14.68 -10.25 1.76
N HIS A 20 -14.70 -10.77 2.98
CA HIS A 20 -14.70 -9.97 4.20
C HIS A 20 -13.87 -10.63 5.30
N MET A 21 -13.39 -9.83 6.25
CA MET A 21 -12.69 -10.28 7.44
C MET A 21 -13.02 -9.34 8.59
N ILE A 22 -13.36 -9.90 9.76
CA ILE A 22 -13.48 -9.11 10.99
C ILE A 22 -12.08 -8.87 11.53
N ILE A 23 -11.73 -7.61 11.77
CA ILE A 23 -10.46 -7.22 12.38
C ILE A 23 -10.52 -7.56 13.88
N ASP A 24 -9.61 -8.38 14.37
CA ASP A 24 -9.60 -8.92 15.73
C ASP A 24 -8.77 -8.10 16.73
N ASP A 25 -7.86 -7.25 16.24
CA ASP A 25 -6.96 -6.44 17.05
C ASP A 25 -6.80 -4.98 16.58
N GLY A 26 -5.95 -4.23 17.28
CA GLY A 26 -5.57 -2.87 16.91
C GLY A 26 -6.69 -1.81 17.02
N PRO A 27 -6.47 -0.61 16.44
CA PRO A 27 -7.41 0.51 16.51
C PRO A 27 -8.71 0.27 15.73
N TYR A 28 -8.73 -0.72 14.84
CA TYR A 28 -9.88 -1.08 14.01
C TYR A 28 -10.57 -2.36 14.48
N LYS A 29 -10.32 -2.82 15.71
CA LYS A 29 -10.94 -4.02 16.27
C LYS A 29 -12.47 -4.01 16.13
N ASN A 30 -13.02 -5.12 15.66
CA ASN A 30 -14.41 -5.36 15.27
C ASN A 30 -14.90 -4.63 14.01
N ALA A 31 -14.03 -3.95 13.25
CA ALA A 31 -14.39 -3.47 11.93
C ALA A 31 -14.38 -4.63 10.91
N ILE A 32 -15.06 -4.42 9.78
CA ILE A 32 -15.11 -5.37 8.68
C ILE A 32 -14.25 -4.84 7.56
N SER A 33 -13.18 -5.57 7.26
CA SER A 33 -12.32 -5.32 6.11
C SER A 33 -12.83 -6.11 4.91
N LEU A 34 -12.83 -5.49 3.73
CA LEU A 34 -13.13 -6.14 2.46
C LEU A 34 -11.85 -6.50 1.67
N GLY A 35 -10.70 -6.42 2.34
CA GLY A 35 -9.38 -6.73 1.76
C GLY A 35 -8.78 -5.59 0.94
N PHE A 36 -7.72 -5.93 0.21
CA PHE A 36 -6.99 -5.00 -0.65
C PHE A 36 -7.50 -5.04 -2.09
N PHE A 37 -7.60 -3.86 -2.70
CA PHE A 37 -7.92 -3.71 -4.11
C PHE A 37 -6.68 -3.24 -4.87
N ASN A 38 -6.46 -3.80 -6.06
CA ASN A 38 -5.28 -3.48 -6.88
C ASN A 38 -5.37 -2.14 -7.63
N THR A 39 -6.52 -1.47 -7.58
CA THR A 39 -6.75 -0.16 -8.21
C THR A 39 -7.69 0.67 -7.34
N LEU A 40 -7.48 1.99 -7.34
CA LEU A 40 -8.34 2.94 -6.63
C LEU A 40 -9.80 2.85 -7.10
N GLU A 41 -10.02 2.73 -8.42
CA GLU A 41 -11.35 2.67 -9.01
C GLU A 41 -12.16 1.46 -8.50
N LYS A 42 -11.54 0.28 -8.34
CA LYS A 42 -12.22 -0.89 -7.78
C LYS A 42 -12.58 -0.69 -6.32
N ALA A 43 -11.68 -0.11 -5.52
CA ALA A 43 -11.94 0.20 -4.11
C ALA A 43 -13.10 1.20 -3.96
N GLN A 44 -13.13 2.23 -4.81
CA GLN A 44 -14.22 3.21 -4.86
C GLN A 44 -15.55 2.56 -5.21
N ARG A 45 -15.62 1.78 -6.29
CA ARG A 45 -16.86 1.08 -6.70
C ARG A 45 -17.40 0.16 -5.60
N HIS A 46 -16.53 -0.60 -4.93
CA HIS A 46 -16.95 -1.47 -3.84
C HIS A 46 -17.42 -0.66 -2.62
N THR A 47 -16.76 0.46 -2.32
CA THR A 47 -17.19 1.37 -1.24
C THR A 47 -18.61 1.89 -1.50
N GLU A 48 -18.89 2.35 -2.72
CA GLU A 48 -20.22 2.85 -3.09
C GLU A 48 -21.28 1.74 -3.09
N TYR A 49 -20.93 0.52 -3.50
CA TYR A 49 -21.84 -0.62 -3.42
C TYR A 49 -22.23 -0.93 -1.96
N ILE A 50 -21.27 -0.92 -1.04
CA ILE A 50 -21.53 -1.19 0.38
C ILE A 50 -22.33 -0.05 1.03
N ARG A 51 -22.08 1.20 0.63
CA ARG A 51 -22.92 2.35 1.00
C ARG A 51 -24.34 2.24 0.51
N TYR A 52 -24.53 1.75 -0.72
CA TYR A 52 -25.86 1.47 -1.28
C TYR A 52 -26.62 0.41 -0.44
N LEU A 53 -25.92 -0.54 0.17
CA LEU A 53 -26.48 -1.50 1.14
C LEU A 53 -26.73 -0.88 2.55
N SER A 54 -26.65 0.44 2.69
CA SER A 54 -26.86 1.21 3.94
C SER A 54 -25.77 1.05 5.01
N TYR A 55 -24.55 0.69 4.62
CA TYR A 55 -23.39 0.60 5.51
C TYR A 55 -22.44 1.81 5.35
N ASP A 56 -21.87 2.33 6.45
CA ASP A 56 -20.85 3.40 6.40
C ASP A 56 -19.48 2.82 6.00
N ALA A 57 -19.33 2.51 4.71
CA ALA A 57 -18.07 2.06 4.15
C ALA A 57 -17.15 3.23 3.77
N ARG A 58 -15.85 2.99 3.92
CA ARG A 58 -14.77 3.91 3.56
C ARG A 58 -13.62 3.12 2.94
N TYR A 59 -12.94 3.72 1.96
CA TYR A 59 -11.66 3.20 1.47
C TYR A 59 -10.53 4.12 1.94
N VAL A 60 -9.34 3.55 2.08
CA VAL A 60 -8.11 4.29 2.38
C VAL A 60 -7.06 3.83 1.38
N GLU A 61 -6.40 4.78 0.73
CA GLU A 61 -5.24 4.48 -0.10
C GLU A 61 -4.07 4.08 0.79
N GLN A 62 -3.46 2.93 0.50
CA GLN A 62 -2.25 2.46 1.16
C GLN A 62 -1.18 2.21 0.11
N THR A 63 0.00 2.80 0.31
CA THR A 63 1.19 2.53 -0.49
C THR A 63 2.02 1.47 0.22
N GLU A 64 2.33 0.37 -0.47
CA GLU A 64 3.26 -0.63 0.05
C GLU A 64 4.67 -0.03 0.14
N GLY A 65 5.29 -0.16 1.31
CA GLY A 65 6.67 0.30 1.52
C GLY A 65 7.63 -0.55 0.68
N ARG A 66 8.31 0.07 -0.28
CA ARG A 66 9.38 -0.61 -1.03
C ARG A 66 10.67 -0.58 -0.21
N GLN A 67 11.28 -1.75 0.02
CA GLN A 67 12.63 -1.81 0.55
C GLN A 67 13.61 -1.26 -0.50
N VAL A 68 14.40 -0.27 -0.10
CA VAL A 68 15.46 0.33 -0.92
C VAL A 68 16.79 0.20 -0.19
N PHE A 69 17.86 -0.03 -0.95
CA PHE A 69 19.22 -0.08 -0.44
C PHE A 69 19.97 1.16 -0.88
N TRP A 70 20.68 1.78 0.05
CA TRP A 70 21.42 3.01 -0.18
C TRP A 70 22.91 2.69 -0.39
N LEU A 71 23.51 3.30 -1.41
CA LEU A 71 24.95 3.23 -1.66
C LEU A 71 25.52 4.66 -1.59
N ASP A 72 26.31 4.93 -0.55
CA ASP A 72 27.14 6.14 -0.48
C ASP A 72 28.50 5.85 -1.15
N TYR A 73 28.94 6.78 -2.00
CA TYR A 73 30.30 6.79 -2.55
C TYR A 73 30.80 8.23 -2.60
N ASP A 74 31.98 8.47 -2.04
CA ASP A 74 32.64 9.77 -2.10
C ASP A 74 33.42 9.89 -3.41
N GLU A 75 33.00 10.81 -4.29
CA GLU A 75 33.77 11.10 -5.49
C GLU A 75 35.06 11.86 -5.11
N PRO A 76 36.25 11.39 -5.53
CA PRO A 76 37.47 12.16 -5.36
C PRO A 76 37.39 13.48 -6.13
N PHE A 77 37.83 14.56 -5.49
CA PHE A 77 37.80 15.90 -6.06
C PHE A 77 38.49 15.93 -7.43
N GLY A 78 37.73 16.31 -8.48
CA GLY A 78 38.23 16.41 -9.85
C GLY A 78 37.95 15.19 -10.75
N SER A 79 37.28 14.14 -10.26
CA SER A 79 36.90 12.98 -11.07
C SER A 79 35.46 12.54 -10.77
N ASN A 80 34.50 13.03 -11.56
CA ASN A 80 33.12 12.53 -11.49
C ASN A 80 33.09 11.09 -12.02
N THR A 81 32.76 10.15 -11.15
CA THR A 81 32.58 8.76 -11.54
C THR A 81 31.17 8.62 -12.08
N PRO A 82 30.94 8.07 -13.28
CA PRO A 82 29.59 7.95 -13.82
C PRO A 82 28.86 6.77 -13.16
N VAL A 83 28.54 6.90 -11.87
CA VAL A 83 27.96 5.85 -11.00
C VAL A 83 26.70 5.26 -11.63
N MET A 84 25.87 6.10 -12.26
CA MET A 84 24.70 5.61 -13.01
C MET A 84 25.06 4.70 -14.19
N ALA A 85 26.10 5.05 -14.97
CA ALA A 85 26.52 4.23 -16.10
C ALA A 85 27.20 2.94 -15.63
N TRP A 86 28.03 3.01 -14.60
CA TRP A 86 28.67 1.85 -13.99
C TRP A 86 27.64 0.88 -13.40
N SER A 87 26.68 1.37 -12.62
CA SER A 87 25.64 0.52 -12.04
C SER A 87 24.78 -0.14 -13.12
N LYS A 88 24.41 0.58 -14.18
CA LYS A 88 23.70 0.00 -15.34
C LYS A 88 24.53 -1.00 -16.13
N SER A 89 25.85 -0.87 -16.14
CA SER A 89 26.75 -1.86 -16.78
C SER A 89 26.85 -3.17 -16.00
N ILE A 90 26.67 -3.13 -14.67
CA ILE A 90 26.64 -4.31 -13.81
C ILE A 90 25.24 -4.95 -13.84
N ASP A 91 24.20 -4.14 -13.71
CA ASP A 91 22.81 -4.57 -13.69
C ASP A 91 21.93 -3.55 -14.44
N GLN A 92 21.38 -3.97 -15.58
CA GLN A 92 20.50 -3.13 -16.40
C GLN A 92 19.18 -2.79 -15.71
N THR A 93 18.77 -3.55 -14.68
CA THR A 93 17.56 -3.29 -13.89
C THR A 93 17.81 -2.34 -12.71
N SER A 94 19.07 -1.90 -12.52
CA SER A 94 19.42 -0.94 -11.47
C SER A 94 18.66 0.38 -11.63
N SER A 95 17.97 0.76 -10.55
CA SER A 95 17.24 2.02 -10.43
C SER A 95 17.90 2.87 -9.35
N LEU A 96 18.97 3.59 -9.73
CA LEU A 96 19.66 4.51 -8.85
C LEU A 96 18.99 5.89 -8.84
N GLN A 97 18.90 6.50 -7.65
CA GLN A 97 18.49 7.88 -7.47
C GLN A 97 19.64 8.65 -6.81
N LEU A 98 20.15 9.69 -7.47
CA LEU A 98 21.09 10.61 -6.86
C LEU A 98 20.33 11.56 -5.92
N ILE A 99 20.71 11.59 -4.65
CA ILE A 99 20.17 12.56 -3.69
C ILE A 99 21.24 13.64 -3.47
N PRO A 100 20.99 14.90 -3.88
CA PRO A 100 21.93 15.99 -3.62
C PRO A 100 22.09 16.19 -2.11
N ARG A 101 23.33 16.15 -1.61
CA ARG A 101 23.65 16.55 -0.24
C ARG A 101 24.48 17.82 -0.29
N ALA A 102 24.15 18.79 0.56
CA ALA A 102 25.05 19.91 0.80
C ALA A 102 26.29 19.37 1.53
N CYS A 103 27.48 19.64 0.99
CA CYS A 103 28.73 19.39 1.72
C CYS A 103 28.68 20.16 3.05
N ARG A 104 29.05 19.51 4.16
CA ARG A 104 29.27 20.18 5.45
C ARG A 104 30.72 20.58 5.58
#